data_AF-A0A7X0RSG7-F1
#
_entry.id   AF-A0A7X0RSG7-F1
#
_cell.length_a   1.000
_cell.length_b   1.000
_cell.length_c   1.000
_cell.angle_alpha   90.00
_cell.angle_beta   90.00
_cell.angle_gamma   90.00
#
_symmetry.space_group_name_H-M   'P 1'
#
loop_
_entity.id
_entity.type
_entity.pdbx_description
1 polymer ?
#
loop_
_entity_poly.entity_id
_entity_poly.type
_entity_poly.pdbx_seq_one_letter_code
_entity_poly.pdbx_strand_id
1 'polypeptide(L)'
;MIRFAILFGFAFMFLLLHRTGDIDKYINTKYAYLSISAIVLLGFLGLYQFIQVYREEKRTEKAKLAREATASEAGEIPGESSAKSSDASDNHDRHHRDHEHVHSHSRDHSHEHDQRHGHPHVHSQDHSHGHDHDAFGHSHGTSSKLGRLFTYAVLAFPILTGIFLPVATLDSSFVAAKGFSFPSMEERQKDPGNHQFLRPDTSVFYGAEGYDKVKNKELAEFADVKDIALTDANYLKGMEVVYNYAASFMDRNLSFDGFAYKGQQVSGEQYFVFRFGFIHCVADSGVFGMLVEFPKGTVLSNDDWVHVSGKLSSELYQPFKQTIPVLKVTSWNRIEPPKDPYVYRTF
;
A
#
# COMPACT_ATOMS: atom_id res chain seq x y z
N MET A 1 -8.43 22.00 -13.08
CA MET A 1 -8.26 20.89 -14.04
C MET A 1 -7.32 19.78 -13.56
N ILE A 2 -6.03 20.03 -13.24
CA ILE A 2 -5.08 18.94 -12.86
C ILE A 2 -5.57 18.09 -11.68
N ARG A 3 -6.07 18.72 -10.61
CA ARG A 3 -6.58 18.00 -9.43
C ARG A 3 -7.79 17.11 -9.74
N PHE A 4 -8.69 17.56 -10.62
CA PHE A 4 -9.77 16.73 -11.15
C PHE A 4 -9.22 15.52 -11.91
N ALA A 5 -8.25 15.73 -12.80
CA ALA A 5 -7.64 14.64 -13.57
C ALA A 5 -6.97 13.58 -12.67
N ILE A 6 -6.35 13.98 -11.56
CA ILE A 6 -5.77 13.04 -10.58
C ILE A 6 -6.85 12.23 -9.86
N LEU A 7 -7.88 12.89 -9.32
CA LEU A 7 -8.96 12.19 -8.61
C LEU A 7 -9.74 11.25 -9.54
N PHE A 8 -10.07 11.73 -10.73
CA PHE A 8 -10.68 10.92 -11.77
C PHE A 8 -9.77 9.77 -12.18
N GLY A 9 -8.47 10.02 -12.35
CA GLY A 9 -7.49 9.00 -12.70
C GLY A 9 -7.40 7.87 -11.67
N PHE A 10 -7.38 8.18 -10.37
CA PHE A 10 -7.44 7.15 -9.32
C PHE A 10 -8.77 6.39 -9.33
N ALA A 11 -9.90 7.08 -9.42
CA ALA A 11 -11.21 6.43 -9.48
C ALA A 11 -11.33 5.50 -10.70
N PHE A 12 -10.83 5.95 -11.85
CA PHE A 12 -10.79 5.20 -13.09
C PHE A 12 -9.85 3.99 -13.01
N MET A 13 -8.65 4.16 -12.46
CA MET A 13 -7.70 3.06 -12.23
C MET A 13 -8.32 1.97 -11.35
N PHE A 14 -8.92 2.33 -10.22
CA PHE A 14 -9.58 1.34 -9.36
C PHE A 14 -10.77 0.68 -10.05
N LEU A 15 -11.57 1.44 -10.82
CA LEU A 15 -12.67 0.87 -11.60
C LEU A 15 -12.17 -0.14 -12.64
N LEU A 16 -11.06 0.16 -13.33
CA LEU A 16 -10.42 -0.77 -14.26
C LEU A 16 -10.02 -2.07 -13.56
N LEU A 17 -9.34 -1.99 -12.41
CA LEU A 17 -8.94 -3.17 -11.63
C LEU A 17 -10.12 -4.02 -11.19
N HIS A 18 -11.24 -3.39 -10.80
CA HIS A 18 -12.49 -4.11 -10.48
C HIS A 18 -13.12 -4.76 -11.70
N ARG A 19 -13.11 -4.08 -12.84
CA ARG A 19 -13.70 -4.59 -14.09
C ARG A 19 -12.91 -5.77 -14.66
N THR A 20 -11.59 -5.75 -14.56
CA THR A 20 -10.74 -6.85 -15.02
C THR A 20 -10.66 -8.01 -14.02
N GLY A 21 -11.09 -7.80 -12.77
CA GLY A 21 -10.89 -8.76 -11.68
C GLY A 21 -9.45 -8.80 -11.16
N ASP A 22 -8.58 -7.90 -11.65
CA ASP A 22 -7.20 -7.83 -11.17
C ASP A 22 -7.09 -7.30 -9.75
N ILE A 23 -8.14 -6.63 -9.25
CA ILE A 23 -8.19 -6.14 -7.87
C ILE A 23 -7.93 -7.25 -6.84
N ASP A 24 -8.32 -8.49 -7.13
CA ASP A 24 -8.14 -9.66 -6.27
C ASP A 24 -6.65 -10.00 -6.06
N LYS A 25 -5.78 -9.55 -6.99
CA LYS A 25 -4.33 -9.71 -6.90
C LYS A 25 -3.66 -8.66 -6.02
N TYR A 26 -4.36 -7.55 -5.75
CA TYR A 26 -3.81 -6.37 -5.05
C TYR A 26 -4.38 -6.14 -3.66
N ILE A 27 -5.53 -6.72 -3.34
CA ILE A 27 -6.16 -6.60 -2.02
C ILE A 27 -6.85 -7.91 -1.65
N ASN A 28 -7.07 -8.10 -0.36
CA ASN A 28 -7.90 -9.20 0.13
C ASN A 28 -9.37 -8.97 -0.30
N THR A 29 -9.93 -9.94 -1.02
CA THR A 29 -11.28 -9.89 -1.62
C THR A 29 -12.37 -9.66 -0.59
N LYS A 30 -12.19 -10.11 0.66
CA LYS A 30 -13.14 -9.84 1.76
C LYS A 30 -13.30 -8.34 2.05
N TYR A 31 -12.27 -7.55 1.76
CA TYR A 31 -12.25 -6.10 1.97
C TYR A 31 -12.41 -5.31 0.67
N ALA A 32 -12.77 -5.96 -0.45
CA ALA A 32 -12.95 -5.30 -1.74
C ALA A 32 -13.96 -4.14 -1.68
N TYR A 33 -14.95 -4.20 -0.79
CA TYR A 33 -15.92 -3.12 -0.56
C TYR A 33 -15.29 -1.79 -0.14
N LEU A 34 -14.12 -1.80 0.53
CA LEU A 34 -13.40 -0.57 0.89
C LEU A 34 -12.92 0.16 -0.35
N SER A 35 -12.39 -0.57 -1.33
CA SER A 35 -11.94 0.02 -2.59
C SER A 35 -13.11 0.53 -3.45
N ILE A 36 -14.27 -0.16 -3.42
CA ILE A 36 -15.50 0.34 -4.06
C ILE A 36 -15.95 1.65 -3.40
N SER A 37 -15.93 1.71 -2.07
CA SER A 37 -16.26 2.93 -1.32
C SER A 37 -15.30 4.07 -1.67
N ALA A 38 -14.01 3.77 -1.85
CA ALA A 38 -13.01 4.73 -2.30
C ALA A 38 -13.30 5.23 -3.72
N ILE A 39 -13.68 4.37 -4.67
CA ILE A 39 -14.10 4.79 -6.03
C ILE A 39 -15.25 5.79 -5.95
N VAL A 40 -16.27 5.49 -5.15
CA VAL A 40 -17.45 6.36 -4.97
C VAL A 40 -17.03 7.72 -4.39
N LEU A 41 -16.25 7.72 -3.30
CA LEU A 41 -15.76 8.93 -2.66
C LEU A 41 -14.91 9.79 -3.62
N LEU A 42 -13.95 9.18 -4.31
CA LEU A 42 -13.09 9.85 -5.27
C LEU A 42 -13.88 10.39 -6.45
N GLY A 43 -14.91 9.67 -6.90
CA GLY A 43 -15.86 10.12 -7.92
C GLY A 43 -16.62 11.38 -7.49
N PHE A 44 -17.15 11.40 -6.26
CA PHE A 44 -17.84 12.58 -5.71
C PHE A 44 -16.89 13.78 -5.56
N LEU A 45 -15.69 13.57 -5.02
CA LEU A 45 -14.67 14.62 -4.89
C LEU A 45 -14.22 15.13 -6.26
N GLY A 46 -14.07 14.23 -7.23
CA GLY A 46 -13.76 14.57 -8.62
C GLY A 46 -14.85 15.45 -9.23
N LEU A 47 -16.12 15.05 -9.11
CA LEU A 47 -17.26 15.82 -9.60
C LEU A 47 -17.34 17.20 -8.95
N TYR A 48 -17.14 17.28 -7.63
CA TYR A 48 -17.11 18.55 -6.91
C TYR A 48 -16.02 19.48 -7.46
N GLN A 49 -14.79 18.97 -7.64
CA GLN A 49 -13.71 19.76 -8.21
C GLN A 49 -13.95 20.18 -9.65
N PHE A 50 -14.57 19.32 -10.46
CA PHE A 50 -14.97 19.68 -11.81
C PHE A 50 -15.97 20.84 -11.82
N ILE A 51 -17.02 20.75 -10.99
CA ILE A 51 -18.02 21.82 -10.85
C ILE A 51 -17.39 23.11 -10.33
N GLN A 52 -16.51 23.03 -9.34
CA GLN A 52 -15.82 24.20 -8.79
C GLN A 52 -15.02 24.92 -9.89
N VAL A 53 -14.18 24.19 -10.62
CA VAL A 53 -13.35 24.76 -11.70
C VAL A 53 -14.24 25.33 -12.80
N TYR A 54 -15.28 24.61 -13.21
CA TYR A 54 -16.23 25.10 -14.22
C TYR A 54 -16.95 26.40 -13.79
N ARG A 55 -17.34 26.50 -12.51
CA ARG A 55 -17.94 27.71 -11.95
C ARG A 55 -16.95 28.87 -11.90
N GLU A 56 -15.69 28.61 -11.59
CA GLU A 56 -14.62 29.62 -11.58
C GLU A 56 -14.35 30.14 -13.00
N GLU A 57 -14.25 29.25 -14.00
CA GLU A 57 -14.07 29.63 -15.41
C GLU A 57 -15.21 30.55 -15.88
N LYS A 58 -16.47 30.17 -15.63
CA LYS A 58 -17.62 31.04 -15.95
C LYS A 58 -17.59 32.39 -15.22
N ARG A 59 -17.13 32.44 -13.98
CA ARG A 59 -16.97 33.71 -13.24
C ARG A 59 -15.90 34.58 -13.88
N THR A 60 -14.77 33.98 -14.28
CA THR A 60 -13.68 34.73 -14.94
C THR A 60 -14.08 35.24 -16.32
N GLU A 61 -14.82 34.45 -17.09
CA GLU A 61 -15.36 34.84 -18.40
C GLU A 61 -16.33 36.02 -18.25
N LYS A 62 -17.30 35.92 -17.34
CA LYS A 62 -18.22 37.04 -17.04
C LYS A 62 -17.49 38.30 -16.55
N ALA A 63 -16.45 38.14 -15.73
CA ALA A 63 -15.66 39.27 -15.24
C ALA A 63 -14.82 39.94 -16.34
N LYS A 64 -14.31 39.17 -17.32
CA LYS A 64 -13.63 39.72 -18.50
C LYS A 64 -14.59 40.49 -19.38
N LEU A 65 -15.74 39.90 -19.71
CA LEU A 65 -16.78 40.55 -20.51
C LEU A 65 -17.30 41.84 -19.87
N ALA A 66 -17.50 41.84 -18.55
CA ALA A 66 -17.89 43.05 -17.82
C ALA A 66 -16.82 44.15 -17.86
N ARG A 67 -15.53 43.78 -17.75
CA ARG A 67 -14.40 44.73 -17.85
C ARG A 67 -14.27 45.32 -19.26
N GLU A 68 -14.46 44.50 -20.29
CA GLU A 68 -14.43 44.93 -21.69
C GLU A 68 -15.60 45.87 -22.01
N ALA A 69 -16.81 45.60 -21.49
CA ALA A 69 -17.97 46.49 -21.64
C ALA A 69 -17.75 47.86 -20.95
N THR A 70 -17.21 47.87 -19.72
CA THR A 70 -16.89 49.14 -19.02
C THR A 70 -15.75 49.92 -19.69
N ALA A 71 -14.84 49.23 -20.38
CA ALA A 71 -13.75 49.87 -21.11
C ALA A 71 -14.21 50.48 -22.45
N SER A 72 -15.22 49.90 -23.11
CA SER A 72 -15.80 50.50 -24.31
C SER A 72 -16.67 51.73 -24.00
N GLU A 73 -17.38 51.75 -22.89
CA GLU A 73 -18.18 52.92 -22.47
C GLU A 73 -17.32 54.13 -22.06
N ALA A 74 -16.09 53.91 -21.57
CA ALA A 74 -15.16 54.99 -21.25
C ALA A 74 -14.45 55.60 -22.48
N GLY A 75 -14.66 55.04 -23.67
CA GLY A 75 -13.98 55.41 -24.92
C GLY A 75 -14.69 56.44 -25.80
N GLU A 76 -15.86 56.95 -25.41
CA GLU A 76 -16.70 57.77 -26.28
C GLU A 76 -17.02 59.16 -25.67
N ILE A 77 -16.10 60.11 -25.88
CA ILE A 77 -16.38 61.56 -25.78
C ILE A 77 -15.83 62.24 -27.04
N PRO A 78 -16.65 62.92 -27.86
CA PRO A 78 -16.17 63.64 -29.04
C PRO A 78 -15.76 65.10 -28.71
N GLY A 79 -14.50 65.42 -29.04
CA GLY A 79 -13.98 66.71 -29.55
C GLY A 79 -14.15 68.02 -28.76
N GLU A 80 -13.03 68.67 -28.40
CA GLU A 80 -12.66 70.00 -28.94
C GLU A 80 -11.16 70.35 -28.67
N SER A 81 -10.65 71.30 -29.43
CA SER A 81 -9.25 71.47 -29.88
C SER A 81 -8.34 72.43 -29.10
N SER A 82 -7.05 72.39 -29.48
CA SER A 82 -6.00 73.44 -29.45
C SER A 82 -4.98 73.29 -28.31
N ALA A 83 -3.66 73.48 -28.46
CA ALA A 83 -2.80 73.80 -29.60
C ALA A 83 -1.36 73.30 -29.31
N LYS A 84 -0.58 73.21 -30.38
CA LYS A 84 0.83 72.78 -30.51
C LYS A 84 1.86 73.63 -29.72
N SER A 85 2.96 72.98 -29.33
CA SER A 85 4.35 73.37 -29.65
C SER A 85 5.31 72.24 -29.21
N SER A 86 5.93 71.51 -30.15
CA SER A 86 7.37 71.56 -30.53
C SER A 86 8.32 71.06 -29.41
N ASP A 87 9.32 70.22 -29.59
CA ASP A 87 10.06 69.66 -30.73
C ASP A 87 11.02 68.61 -30.11
N ALA A 88 11.49 67.64 -30.92
CA ALA A 88 12.76 66.89 -30.84
C ALA A 88 13.26 66.32 -29.47
N SER A 89 14.00 65.22 -29.34
CA SER A 89 14.46 64.12 -30.16
C SER A 89 15.26 63.25 -29.20
N ASP A 90 15.27 61.96 -29.48
CA ASP A 90 16.38 61.05 -29.23
C ASP A 90 16.60 60.42 -27.85
N ASN A 91 16.97 59.16 -28.00
CA ASN A 91 17.14 58.07 -27.06
C ASN A 91 18.59 58.06 -26.55
N HIS A 92 18.84 57.73 -25.28
CA HIS A 92 19.94 56.83 -24.85
C HIS A 92 20.05 56.70 -23.30
N ASP A 93 20.10 55.43 -22.89
CA ASP A 93 20.91 54.78 -21.84
C ASP A 93 21.16 55.39 -20.43
N ARG A 94 20.70 54.59 -19.45
CA ARG A 94 21.35 54.08 -18.22
C ARG A 94 22.39 54.96 -17.48
N HIS A 95 22.15 55.24 -16.19
CA HIS A 95 22.70 54.51 -15.01
C HIS A 95 22.53 55.27 -13.67
N HIS A 96 22.37 54.48 -12.60
CA HIS A 96 22.70 54.71 -11.18
C HIS A 96 22.08 55.86 -10.37
N ARG A 97 21.55 55.49 -9.18
CA ARG A 97 21.92 56.12 -7.90
C ARG A 97 21.58 55.20 -6.72
N ASP A 98 22.64 54.82 -6.00
CA ASP A 98 22.60 54.37 -4.60
C ASP A 98 22.16 55.51 -3.68
N HIS A 99 21.60 55.19 -2.51
CA HIS A 99 21.91 55.91 -1.27
C HIS A 99 21.59 55.02 -0.04
N GLU A 100 22.63 54.76 0.75
CA GLU A 100 22.60 54.24 2.12
C GLU A 100 22.02 55.28 3.09
N HIS A 101 21.38 54.82 4.17
CA HIS A 101 21.14 55.64 5.36
C HIS A 101 21.52 54.88 6.64
N VAL A 102 22.48 55.44 7.37
CA VAL A 102 22.76 55.19 8.78
C VAL A 102 22.42 56.47 9.54
N HIS A 103 21.64 56.38 10.61
CA HIS A 103 21.70 57.35 11.70
C HIS A 103 21.52 56.66 13.05
N SER A 104 22.45 56.98 13.96
CA SER A 104 22.39 56.71 15.39
C SER A 104 22.40 58.05 16.12
N HIS A 105 21.73 58.17 17.27
CA HIS A 105 22.28 58.64 18.56
C HIS A 105 21.21 59.08 19.59
N SER A 106 21.69 59.09 20.84
CA SER A 106 21.24 59.74 22.09
C SER A 106 20.30 58.92 23.00
N ARG A 107 20.78 58.36 24.13
CA ARG A 107 21.29 58.87 25.43
C ARG A 107 20.18 59.06 26.48
N ASP A 108 20.24 58.16 27.47
CA ASP A 108 20.23 58.39 28.92
C ASP A 108 18.96 58.92 29.59
N HIS A 109 18.30 58.05 30.38
CA HIS A 109 17.62 58.44 31.62
C HIS A 109 17.70 57.30 32.64
N SER A 110 18.35 57.62 33.77
CA SER A 110 18.34 56.90 35.02
C SER A 110 17.09 57.26 35.84
N HIS A 111 16.51 56.26 36.53
CA HIS A 111 15.81 56.50 37.79
C HIS A 111 16.08 55.34 38.74
N GLU A 112 16.65 55.71 39.88
CA GLU A 112 16.90 54.92 41.07
C GLU A 112 15.86 55.33 42.11
N HIS A 113 15.15 54.37 42.71
CA HIS A 113 14.58 54.51 44.04
C HIS A 113 14.59 53.14 44.74
N ASP A 114 15.40 53.10 45.80
CA ASP A 114 15.35 52.14 46.91
C ASP A 114 13.94 51.96 47.46
N GLN A 115 13.54 50.72 47.75
CA GLN A 115 13.13 50.29 49.10
C GLN A 115 13.30 48.78 49.26
N ARG A 116 13.99 48.41 50.35
CA ARG A 116 14.28 47.07 50.85
C ARG A 116 13.02 46.42 51.43
N HIS A 117 12.72 45.17 51.09
CA HIS A 117 12.12 44.13 51.96
C HIS A 117 12.44 42.77 51.32
N GLY A 118 13.32 41.93 51.87
CA GLY A 118 12.98 40.89 52.85
C GLY A 118 12.68 39.55 52.17
N HIS A 119 13.62 38.59 52.19
CA HIS A 119 13.40 37.17 51.84
C HIS A 119 12.22 36.56 52.64
N PRO A 120 11.61 35.41 52.28
CA PRO A 120 12.11 34.29 51.46
C PRO A 120 11.07 33.76 50.46
N HIS A 121 11.36 32.64 49.77
CA HIS A 121 10.47 31.48 49.60
C HIS A 121 10.93 30.64 48.40
N VAL A 122 11.63 29.55 48.72
CA VAL A 122 11.72 28.38 47.86
C VAL A 122 10.39 27.65 48.00
N HIS A 123 9.62 27.56 46.92
CA HIS A 123 8.70 26.44 46.69
C HIS A 123 8.66 26.14 45.19
N SER A 124 9.25 25.01 44.85
CA SER A 124 8.97 24.23 43.65
C SER A 124 7.51 23.79 43.69
N GLN A 125 6.66 24.30 42.80
CA GLN A 125 5.38 23.66 42.50
C GLN A 125 4.87 24.04 41.11
N ASP A 126 4.50 22.98 40.39
CA ASP A 126 3.66 22.86 39.21
C ASP A 126 3.05 24.13 38.63
N HIS A 127 3.46 24.44 37.40
CA HIS A 127 2.62 25.15 36.46
C HIS A 127 2.15 24.21 35.37
N SER A 128 0.86 23.91 35.47
CA SER A 128 -0.01 23.47 34.39
C SER A 128 0.27 24.24 33.10
N HIS A 129 0.71 23.54 32.08
CA HIS A 129 0.48 23.97 30.71
C HIS A 129 -0.58 23.05 30.12
N GLY A 130 -1.82 23.55 30.11
CA GLY A 130 -2.81 23.10 29.15
C GLY A 130 -2.20 23.28 27.76
N HIS A 131 -1.85 22.17 27.13
CA HIS A 131 -1.56 22.16 25.71
C HIS A 131 -2.91 22.15 25.00
N ASP A 132 -3.36 23.36 24.69
CA ASP A 132 -4.46 23.59 23.77
C ASP A 132 -4.19 22.82 22.48
N HIS A 133 -5.23 22.09 22.06
CA HIS A 133 -5.30 21.40 20.80
C HIS A 133 -5.35 22.44 19.67
N ASP A 134 -4.19 22.77 19.10
CA ASP A 134 -4.15 23.49 17.83
C ASP A 134 -4.61 22.57 16.70
N ALA A 135 -5.88 22.76 16.39
CA ALA A 135 -6.57 22.29 15.22
C ALA A 135 -5.79 22.66 13.94
N PHE A 136 -5.57 21.66 13.09
CA PHE A 136 -5.70 21.71 11.62
C PHE A 136 -5.44 23.08 10.95
N GLY A 137 -4.22 23.61 11.11
CA GLY A 137 -3.74 24.77 10.38
C GLY A 137 -2.69 24.36 9.35
N HIS A 138 -3.07 23.72 8.25
CA HIS A 138 -2.15 23.48 7.14
C HIS A 138 -1.80 24.82 6.46
N SER A 139 -0.67 25.43 6.85
CA SER A 139 -0.12 26.57 6.14
C SER A 139 0.46 26.10 4.80
N HIS A 140 -0.18 26.51 3.71
CA HIS A 140 0.38 26.31 2.36
C HIS A 140 1.44 27.38 2.09
N GLY A 141 2.66 27.14 2.59
CA GLY A 141 3.84 27.92 2.20
C GLY A 141 4.06 27.84 0.68
N THR A 142 4.49 28.95 0.08
CA THR A 142 4.63 29.16 -1.37
C THR A 142 5.47 28.08 -2.04
N SER A 143 4.83 27.05 -2.59
CA SER A 143 5.52 26.03 -3.38
C SER A 143 5.99 26.62 -4.71
N SER A 144 7.30 26.60 -4.99
CA SER A 144 7.86 26.89 -6.32
C SER A 144 7.08 26.12 -7.42
N LYS A 145 6.99 26.68 -8.63
CA LYS A 145 6.36 26.00 -9.79
C LYS A 145 6.91 24.57 -9.98
N LEU A 146 8.20 24.38 -9.69
CA LEU A 146 8.87 23.07 -9.71
C LEU A 146 8.34 22.12 -8.63
N GLY A 147 8.10 22.61 -7.41
CA GLY A 147 7.55 21.79 -6.32
C GLY A 147 6.12 21.33 -6.60
N ARG A 148 5.30 22.15 -7.27
CA ARG A 148 3.96 21.73 -7.73
C ARG A 148 4.04 20.65 -8.80
N LEU A 149 4.95 20.78 -9.76
CA LEU A 149 5.17 19.77 -10.79
C LEU A 149 5.59 18.44 -10.17
N PHE A 150 6.56 18.47 -9.23
CA PHE A 150 6.99 17.28 -8.50
C PHE A 150 5.84 16.61 -7.73
N THR A 151 5.03 17.40 -7.02
CA THR A 151 3.86 16.89 -6.28
C THR A 151 2.89 16.16 -7.22
N TYR A 152 2.56 16.77 -8.36
CA TYR A 152 1.66 16.13 -9.32
C TYR A 152 2.29 14.92 -10.00
N ALA A 153 3.60 14.91 -10.25
CA ALA A 153 4.30 13.74 -10.76
C ALA A 153 4.23 12.56 -9.79
N VAL A 154 4.48 12.80 -8.50
CA VAL A 154 4.36 11.79 -7.44
C VAL A 154 2.94 11.23 -7.36
N LEU A 155 1.91 12.06 -7.50
CA LEU A 155 0.51 11.62 -7.48
C LEU A 155 0.07 10.90 -8.78
N ALA A 156 0.63 11.30 -9.92
CA ALA A 156 0.31 10.66 -11.21
C ALA A 156 1.02 9.31 -11.37
N PHE A 157 2.18 9.12 -10.75
CA PHE A 157 2.97 7.90 -10.89
C PHE A 157 2.19 6.62 -10.56
N PRO A 158 1.50 6.47 -9.41
CA PRO A 158 0.71 5.28 -9.10
C PRO A 158 -0.40 5.01 -10.12
N ILE A 159 -1.04 6.07 -10.64
CA ILE A 159 -2.10 5.96 -11.64
C ILE A 159 -1.54 5.40 -12.95
N LEU A 160 -0.41 5.96 -13.40
CA LEU A 160 0.25 5.51 -14.62
C LEU A 160 0.73 4.07 -14.48
N THR A 161 1.38 3.73 -13.37
CA THR A 161 1.85 2.36 -13.15
C THR A 161 0.69 1.37 -13.05
N GLY A 162 -0.40 1.73 -12.37
CA GLY A 162 -1.56 0.85 -12.21
C GLY A 162 -2.37 0.64 -13.50
N ILE A 163 -2.29 1.55 -14.47
CA ILE A 163 -3.00 1.44 -15.75
C ILE A 163 -2.12 0.77 -16.82
N PHE A 164 -0.83 1.09 -16.87
CA PHE A 164 0.03 0.71 -18.00
C PHE A 164 0.98 -0.46 -17.72
N LEU A 165 1.27 -0.78 -16.45
CA LEU A 165 2.10 -1.95 -16.17
C LEU A 165 1.24 -3.22 -16.18
N PRO A 166 1.75 -4.32 -16.76
CA PRO A 166 1.06 -5.59 -16.73
C PRO A 166 0.91 -6.04 -15.27
N VAL A 167 -0.26 -6.55 -14.96
CA VAL A 167 -0.54 -7.11 -13.64
C VAL A 167 0.30 -8.37 -13.47
N ALA A 168 1.09 -8.42 -12.40
CA ALA A 168 1.81 -9.64 -12.05
C ALA A 168 0.79 -10.71 -11.64
N THR A 169 0.76 -11.80 -12.40
CA THR A 169 -0.06 -12.96 -12.06
C THR A 169 0.58 -13.71 -10.89
N LEU A 170 -0.24 -14.04 -9.91
CA LEU A 170 0.13 -14.93 -8.83
C LEU A 170 0.00 -16.36 -9.39
N ASP A 171 1.02 -16.80 -10.12
CA ASP A 171 1.14 -18.14 -10.72
C ASP A 171 2.55 -18.73 -10.47
N SER A 172 2.85 -19.87 -11.09
CA SER A 172 4.16 -20.52 -11.00
C SER A 172 5.35 -19.62 -11.36
N SER A 173 5.17 -18.58 -12.17
CA SER A 173 6.21 -17.61 -12.50
C SER A 173 6.60 -16.73 -11.31
N PHE A 174 5.63 -16.41 -10.45
CA PHE A 174 5.89 -15.70 -9.19
C PHE A 174 6.72 -16.56 -8.23
N VAL A 175 6.41 -17.86 -8.15
CA VAL A 175 7.18 -18.83 -7.36
C VAL A 175 8.59 -18.96 -7.91
N ALA A 176 8.76 -19.02 -9.23
CA ALA A 176 10.06 -19.09 -9.86
C ALA A 176 10.89 -17.81 -9.67
N ALA A 177 10.25 -16.63 -9.72
CA ALA A 177 10.91 -15.33 -9.59
C ALA A 177 11.32 -15.01 -8.15
N LYS A 178 10.44 -15.27 -7.18
CA LYS A 178 10.75 -15.05 -5.75
C LYS A 178 11.54 -16.20 -5.13
N GLY A 179 11.44 -17.39 -5.69
CA GLY A 179 11.91 -18.62 -5.07
C GLY A 179 11.09 -18.98 -3.84
N PHE A 180 11.44 -20.10 -3.21
CA PHE A 180 10.96 -20.48 -1.88
C PHE A 180 12.12 -21.08 -1.10
N SER A 181 12.21 -20.78 0.20
CA SER A 181 13.26 -21.26 1.08
C SER A 181 12.71 -21.52 2.48
N PHE A 182 13.42 -22.31 3.29
CA PHE A 182 13.16 -22.38 4.73
C PHE A 182 14.21 -21.57 5.49
N PRO A 183 13.93 -20.30 5.84
CA PRO A 183 14.89 -19.52 6.62
C PRO A 183 15.15 -20.19 7.97
N SER A 184 16.43 -20.23 8.33
CA SER A 184 16.86 -20.66 9.66
C SER A 184 16.22 -19.77 10.74
N MET A 185 16.19 -20.26 11.99
CA MET A 185 15.63 -19.49 13.12
C MET A 185 16.34 -18.12 13.29
N GLU A 186 17.63 -18.04 12.94
CA GLU A 186 18.45 -16.82 13.01
C GLU A 186 18.09 -15.83 11.89
N GLU A 187 17.84 -16.31 10.67
CA GLU A 187 17.43 -15.47 9.54
C GLU A 187 16.04 -14.86 9.76
N ARG A 188 15.13 -15.59 10.41
CA ARG A 188 13.79 -15.10 10.78
C ARG A 188 13.81 -13.94 11.76
N GLN A 189 14.79 -13.87 12.65
CA GLN A 189 14.93 -12.75 13.61
C GLN A 189 15.49 -11.49 12.94
N LYS A 190 16.27 -11.67 11.87
CA LYS A 190 16.98 -10.57 11.20
C LYS A 190 16.15 -9.89 10.11
N ASP A 191 15.28 -10.65 9.45
CA ASP A 191 14.41 -10.14 8.39
C ASP A 191 12.99 -10.73 8.51
N PRO A 192 12.10 -10.10 9.31
CA PRO A 192 10.71 -10.56 9.46
C PRO A 192 9.88 -10.41 8.18
N GLY A 193 10.39 -9.75 7.14
CA GLY A 193 9.72 -9.62 5.83
C GLY A 193 9.97 -10.80 4.88
N ASN A 194 10.90 -11.69 5.23
CA ASN A 194 11.25 -12.84 4.38
C ASN A 194 10.26 -13.99 4.60
N HIS A 195 9.06 -13.84 4.02
CA HIS A 195 7.98 -14.79 4.15
C HIS A 195 8.35 -16.13 3.52
N GLN A 196 8.19 -17.19 4.32
CA GLN A 196 8.47 -18.55 3.93
C GLN A 196 7.35 -19.09 3.02
N PHE A 197 7.64 -19.23 1.73
CA PHE A 197 6.72 -19.65 0.66
C PHE A 197 6.27 -21.13 0.71
N LEU A 198 6.21 -21.75 1.89
CA LEU A 198 5.74 -23.13 2.07
C LEU A 198 4.86 -23.27 3.30
N ARG A 199 5.29 -22.66 4.40
CA ARG A 199 4.64 -22.76 5.70
C ARG A 199 4.06 -21.40 6.08
N PRO A 200 2.73 -21.30 6.28
CA PRO A 200 2.16 -20.12 6.91
C PRO A 200 2.73 -19.95 8.32
N ASP A 201 3.14 -18.74 8.66
CA ASP A 201 3.69 -18.41 9.98
C ASP A 201 3.01 -17.14 10.48
N THR A 202 2.23 -17.28 11.56
CA THR A 202 1.52 -16.15 12.17
C THR A 202 2.23 -15.56 13.38
N SER A 203 3.42 -16.06 13.74
CA SER A 203 4.14 -15.63 14.95
C SER A 203 4.44 -14.14 15.01
N VAL A 204 4.70 -13.53 13.84
CA VAL A 204 4.98 -12.09 13.68
C VAL A 204 3.84 -11.20 14.21
N PHE A 205 2.60 -11.71 14.24
CA PHE A 205 1.41 -10.93 14.59
C PHE A 205 0.99 -11.02 16.06
N TYR A 206 1.50 -11.99 16.81
CA TYR A 206 1.03 -12.29 18.16
C TYR A 206 2.09 -12.17 19.27
N GLY A 207 3.36 -11.95 18.91
CA GLY A 207 4.47 -12.07 19.86
C GLY A 207 4.61 -13.50 20.41
N ALA A 208 5.67 -13.80 21.17
CA ALA A 208 5.96 -15.17 21.59
C ALA A 208 4.81 -15.81 22.41
N GLU A 209 4.34 -15.14 23.46
CA GLU A 209 3.29 -15.67 24.34
C GLU A 209 1.91 -15.75 23.68
N GLY A 210 1.57 -14.76 22.87
CA GLY A 210 0.31 -14.76 22.12
C GLY A 210 0.31 -15.86 21.05
N TYR A 211 1.45 -16.05 20.38
CA TYR A 211 1.59 -17.06 19.35
C TYR A 211 1.44 -18.47 19.94
N ASP A 212 2.03 -18.77 21.10
CA ASP A 212 1.86 -20.07 21.73
C ASP A 212 0.39 -20.38 22.06
N LYS A 213 -0.39 -19.39 22.49
CA LYS A 213 -1.83 -19.55 22.71
C LYS A 213 -2.58 -19.89 21.42
N VAL A 214 -2.32 -19.15 20.34
CA VAL A 214 -2.93 -19.38 19.03
C VAL A 214 -2.52 -20.76 18.50
N LYS A 215 -1.23 -21.06 18.52
CA LYS A 215 -0.64 -22.33 18.06
C LYS A 215 -1.24 -23.54 18.78
N ASN A 216 -1.44 -23.46 20.10
CA ASN A 216 -2.05 -24.54 20.88
C ASN A 216 -3.56 -24.67 20.63
N LYS A 217 -4.27 -23.55 20.50
CA LYS A 217 -5.69 -23.54 20.13
C LYS A 217 -5.90 -24.21 18.77
N GLU A 218 -5.09 -23.84 17.78
CA GLU A 218 -5.19 -24.38 16.43
C GLU A 218 -4.81 -25.85 16.38
N LEU A 219 -3.77 -26.28 17.11
CA LEU A 219 -3.46 -27.71 17.23
C LEU A 219 -4.67 -28.51 17.73
N ALA A 220 -5.38 -28.01 18.74
CA ALA A 220 -6.55 -28.70 19.30
C ALA A 220 -7.68 -28.88 18.28
N GLU A 221 -7.83 -27.98 17.31
CA GLU A 221 -8.83 -28.10 16.23
C GLU A 221 -8.54 -29.29 15.28
N PHE A 222 -7.27 -29.72 15.16
CA PHE A 222 -6.85 -30.79 14.24
C PHE A 222 -6.35 -32.06 14.96
N ALA A 223 -6.05 -32.00 16.26
CA ALA A 223 -5.37 -33.06 17.00
C ALA A 223 -6.12 -34.41 16.96
N ASP A 224 -7.45 -34.42 16.99
CA ASP A 224 -8.27 -35.63 16.98
C ASP A 224 -8.80 -36.00 15.58
N VAL A 225 -8.50 -35.19 14.57
CA VAL A 225 -8.96 -35.39 13.19
C VAL A 225 -8.02 -36.37 12.48
N LYS A 226 -8.53 -37.55 12.13
CA LYS A 226 -7.78 -38.58 11.38
C LYS A 226 -7.68 -38.30 9.89
N ASP A 227 -8.77 -37.81 9.32
CA ASP A 227 -8.89 -37.44 7.91
C ASP A 227 -9.01 -35.92 7.81
N ILE A 228 -7.88 -35.26 7.54
CA ILE A 228 -7.76 -33.81 7.55
C ILE A 228 -8.10 -33.30 6.15
N ALA A 229 -9.30 -32.76 5.98
CA ALA A 229 -9.70 -32.07 4.75
C ALA A 229 -9.40 -30.57 4.87
N LEU A 230 -8.43 -30.08 4.11
CA LEU A 230 -8.14 -28.66 3.99
C LEU A 230 -8.98 -28.05 2.86
N THR A 231 -9.77 -27.08 3.26
CA THR A 231 -10.65 -26.24 2.44
C THR A 231 -10.14 -24.81 2.45
N ASP A 232 -10.69 -23.94 1.61
CA ASP A 232 -10.29 -22.53 1.53
C ASP A 232 -10.34 -21.79 2.88
N ALA A 233 -11.26 -22.19 3.77
CA ALA A 233 -11.46 -21.55 5.06
C ALA A 233 -10.41 -21.93 6.12
N ASN A 234 -9.86 -23.14 6.05
CA ASN A 234 -8.92 -23.68 7.05
C ASN A 234 -7.55 -24.03 6.46
N TYR A 235 -7.31 -23.81 5.16
CA TYR A 235 -6.07 -24.20 4.47
C TYR A 235 -4.81 -23.68 5.17
N LEU A 236 -4.72 -22.36 5.36
CA LEU A 236 -3.53 -21.76 6.01
C LEU A 236 -3.37 -22.22 7.46
N LYS A 237 -4.49 -22.42 8.16
CA LYS A 237 -4.47 -22.93 9.54
C LYS A 237 -3.97 -24.36 9.63
N GLY A 238 -4.56 -25.26 8.85
CA GLY A 238 -4.15 -26.66 8.83
C GLY A 238 -2.71 -26.81 8.37
N MET A 239 -2.28 -26.05 7.36
CA MET A 239 -0.90 -26.09 6.87
C MET A 239 0.09 -25.62 7.96
N GLU A 240 -0.17 -24.50 8.64
CA GLU A 240 0.66 -24.04 9.77
C GLU A 240 0.76 -25.10 10.88
N VAL A 241 -0.37 -25.72 11.26
CA VAL A 241 -0.42 -26.77 12.29
C VAL A 241 0.38 -28.01 11.86
N VAL A 242 0.20 -28.50 10.63
CA VAL A 242 0.91 -29.66 10.10
C VAL A 242 2.41 -29.43 10.10
N TYR A 243 2.88 -28.25 9.68
CA TYR A 243 4.30 -27.95 9.70
C TYR A 243 4.86 -27.77 11.11
N ASN A 244 4.13 -27.12 12.01
CA ASN A 244 4.58 -26.88 13.39
C ASN A 244 4.63 -28.17 14.22
N TYR A 245 3.79 -29.15 13.90
CA TYR A 245 3.64 -30.38 14.67
C TYR A 245 3.74 -31.65 13.81
N ALA A 246 4.56 -31.63 12.76
CA ALA A 246 4.62 -32.67 11.72
C ALA A 246 4.59 -34.10 12.27
N ALA A 247 5.39 -34.40 13.29
CA ALA A 247 5.45 -35.73 13.91
C ALA A 247 4.08 -36.24 14.41
N SER A 248 3.20 -35.37 14.89
CA SER A 248 1.86 -35.73 15.40
C SER A 248 0.86 -36.09 14.30
N PHE A 249 1.18 -35.73 13.05
CA PHE A 249 0.33 -35.85 11.88
C PHE A 249 0.80 -36.94 10.91
N MET A 250 1.93 -37.62 11.18
CA MET A 250 2.41 -38.73 10.35
C MET A 250 1.37 -39.85 10.25
N ASP A 251 1.31 -40.50 9.08
CA ASP A 251 0.37 -41.57 8.72
C ASP A 251 -1.12 -41.18 8.69
N ARG A 252 -1.47 -39.95 9.04
CA ARG A 252 -2.84 -39.42 8.90
C ARG A 252 -3.14 -39.09 7.44
N ASN A 253 -4.42 -39.15 7.10
CA ASN A 253 -4.86 -38.74 5.78
C ASN A 253 -4.99 -37.21 5.73
N LEU A 254 -4.49 -36.61 4.67
CA LEU A 254 -4.63 -35.19 4.37
C LEU A 254 -5.15 -35.05 2.93
N SER A 255 -6.14 -34.20 2.72
CA SER A 255 -6.60 -33.81 1.39
C SER A 255 -6.70 -32.31 1.23
N PHE A 256 -6.38 -31.82 0.03
CA PHE A 256 -6.44 -30.39 -0.29
C PHE A 256 -6.40 -30.14 -1.79
N ASP A 257 -6.85 -28.94 -2.18
CA ASP A 257 -6.74 -28.42 -3.54
C ASP A 257 -5.53 -27.49 -3.67
N GLY A 258 -4.86 -27.54 -4.82
CA GLY A 258 -3.81 -26.58 -5.16
C GLY A 258 -3.29 -26.74 -6.58
N PHE A 259 -2.42 -25.83 -6.99
CA PHE A 259 -1.76 -25.87 -8.29
C PHE A 259 -0.38 -26.53 -8.19
N ALA A 260 -0.03 -27.31 -9.20
CA ALA A 260 1.24 -28.01 -9.26
C ALA A 260 2.38 -27.09 -9.67
N TYR A 261 3.54 -27.29 -9.05
CA TYR A 261 4.78 -26.60 -9.38
C TYR A 261 5.95 -27.59 -9.39
N LYS A 262 6.56 -27.76 -10.56
CA LYS A 262 7.79 -28.54 -10.72
C LYS A 262 8.99 -27.65 -10.45
N GLY A 263 9.42 -27.62 -9.18
CA GLY A 263 10.64 -26.91 -8.80
C GLY A 263 11.87 -27.48 -9.51
N GLN A 264 12.86 -26.63 -9.80
CA GLN A 264 14.08 -27.02 -10.52
C GLN A 264 14.89 -28.13 -9.84
N GLN A 265 14.71 -28.30 -8.52
CA GLN A 265 15.45 -29.24 -7.68
C GLN A 265 14.61 -30.47 -7.26
N VAL A 266 13.42 -30.66 -7.85
CA VAL A 266 12.54 -31.78 -7.53
C VAL A 266 12.65 -32.86 -8.60
N SER A 267 13.11 -34.06 -8.22
CA SER A 267 13.26 -35.22 -9.10
C SER A 267 12.08 -36.18 -9.01
N GLY A 268 11.86 -36.98 -10.06
CA GLY A 268 10.85 -38.05 -10.07
C GLY A 268 9.42 -37.53 -10.13
N GLU A 269 8.49 -38.20 -9.46
CA GLU A 269 7.06 -37.90 -9.44
C GLU A 269 6.64 -36.96 -8.29
N GLN A 270 7.61 -36.25 -7.72
CA GLN A 270 7.35 -35.22 -6.72
C GLN A 270 7.00 -33.89 -7.39
N TYR A 271 6.01 -33.21 -6.84
CA TYR A 271 5.58 -31.88 -7.22
C TYR A 271 5.29 -31.10 -5.95
N PHE A 272 5.58 -29.81 -5.94
CA PHE A 272 4.95 -28.97 -4.94
C PHE A 272 3.51 -28.70 -5.36
N VAL A 273 2.59 -28.76 -4.40
CA VAL A 273 1.19 -28.37 -4.63
C VAL A 273 0.86 -27.22 -3.69
N PHE A 274 0.50 -26.08 -4.29
CA PHE A 274 0.40 -24.80 -3.60
C PHE A 274 -0.98 -24.15 -3.70
N ARG A 275 -1.26 -23.26 -2.76
CA ARG A 275 -2.28 -22.21 -2.85
C ARG A 275 -1.64 -20.86 -2.57
N PHE A 276 -2.07 -19.83 -3.29
CA PHE A 276 -1.72 -18.47 -2.92
C PHE A 276 -2.52 -18.05 -1.69
N GLY A 277 -1.84 -17.56 -0.67
CA GLY A 277 -2.47 -17.17 0.59
C GLY A 277 -2.14 -15.76 1.02
N PHE A 278 -3.05 -15.16 1.80
CA PHE A 278 -2.87 -13.89 2.48
C PHE A 278 -3.06 -14.09 3.98
N ILE A 279 -2.06 -13.69 4.77
CA ILE A 279 -2.17 -13.76 6.22
C ILE A 279 -2.87 -12.50 6.77
N HIS A 280 -2.35 -11.31 6.50
CA HIS A 280 -2.99 -10.05 6.91
C HIS A 280 -3.17 -9.05 5.77
N CYS A 281 -2.18 -8.94 4.88
CA CYS A 281 -2.24 -8.06 3.71
C CYS A 281 -1.46 -8.63 2.51
N VAL A 282 -1.39 -7.86 1.41
CA VAL A 282 -0.67 -8.27 0.19
C VAL A 282 0.83 -8.32 0.37
N ALA A 283 1.39 -7.52 1.31
CA ALA A 283 2.80 -7.62 1.66
C ALA A 283 3.14 -8.98 2.30
N ASP A 284 2.17 -9.57 3.01
CA ASP A 284 2.27 -10.89 3.67
C ASP A 284 1.67 -12.01 2.82
N SER A 285 1.50 -11.76 1.51
CA SER A 285 1.01 -12.75 0.57
C SER A 285 2.14 -13.66 0.06
N GLY A 286 1.82 -14.93 -0.12
CA GLY A 286 2.77 -15.93 -0.57
C GLY A 286 2.08 -17.15 -1.15
N VAL A 287 2.88 -18.15 -1.53
CA VAL A 287 2.40 -19.49 -1.82
C VAL A 287 2.62 -20.35 -0.59
N PHE A 288 1.65 -21.21 -0.28
CA PHE A 288 1.69 -22.10 0.85
C PHE A 288 1.24 -23.47 0.37
N GLY A 289 1.81 -24.52 0.96
CA GLY A 289 1.52 -25.88 0.57
C GLY A 289 2.69 -26.78 0.89
N MET A 290 2.80 -27.91 0.19
CA MET A 290 3.80 -28.92 0.56
C MET A 290 4.28 -29.71 -0.64
N LEU A 291 5.34 -30.48 -0.40
CA LEU A 291 5.83 -31.47 -1.35
C LEU A 291 4.86 -32.66 -1.39
N VAL A 292 4.48 -33.07 -2.59
CA VAL A 292 3.52 -34.12 -2.84
C VAL A 292 4.15 -35.15 -3.77
N GLU A 293 4.16 -36.41 -3.36
CA GLU A 293 4.65 -37.54 -4.14
C GLU A 293 3.47 -38.23 -4.82
N PHE A 294 3.43 -38.15 -6.15
CA PHE A 294 2.38 -38.75 -6.97
C PHE A 294 2.72 -40.18 -7.39
N PRO A 295 1.72 -40.98 -7.80
CA PRO A 295 1.98 -42.30 -8.38
C PRO A 295 2.91 -42.22 -9.59
N LYS A 296 3.74 -43.26 -9.77
CA LYS A 296 4.70 -43.36 -10.89
C LYS A 296 4.05 -43.10 -12.25
N GLY A 297 4.72 -42.31 -13.08
CA GLY A 297 4.22 -41.92 -14.41
C GLY A 297 3.23 -40.75 -14.41
N THR A 298 2.94 -40.14 -13.26
CA THR A 298 2.15 -38.90 -13.21
C THR A 298 2.93 -37.75 -13.82
N VAL A 299 2.33 -37.08 -14.81
CA VAL A 299 2.88 -35.89 -15.45
C VAL A 299 1.91 -34.73 -15.25
N LEU A 300 2.35 -33.73 -14.49
CA LEU A 300 1.67 -32.45 -14.30
C LEU A 300 2.51 -31.32 -14.88
N SER A 301 1.85 -30.34 -15.48
CA SER A 301 2.45 -29.07 -15.87
C SER A 301 2.43 -28.10 -14.69
N ASN A 302 3.26 -27.06 -14.74
CA ASN A 302 3.10 -25.96 -13.81
C ASN A 302 1.70 -25.34 -13.99
N ASP A 303 1.10 -24.92 -12.88
CA ASP A 303 -0.24 -24.32 -12.81
C ASP A 303 -1.42 -25.29 -13.07
N ASP A 304 -1.14 -26.60 -13.25
CA ASP A 304 -2.20 -27.63 -13.25
C ASP A 304 -2.84 -27.70 -11.86
N TRP A 305 -4.14 -27.43 -11.78
CA TRP A 305 -4.89 -27.56 -10.54
C TRP A 305 -5.27 -29.01 -10.27
N VAL A 306 -5.03 -29.45 -9.05
CA VAL A 306 -5.25 -30.82 -8.59
C VAL A 306 -5.91 -30.83 -7.22
N HIS A 307 -6.84 -31.77 -7.05
CA HIS A 307 -7.26 -32.26 -5.75
C HIS A 307 -6.37 -33.46 -5.39
N VAL A 308 -5.73 -33.43 -4.24
CA VAL A 308 -4.87 -34.52 -3.76
C VAL A 308 -5.37 -35.04 -2.43
N SER A 309 -5.31 -36.35 -2.24
CA SER A 309 -5.57 -37.02 -0.97
C SER A 309 -4.53 -38.12 -0.76
N GLY A 310 -3.98 -38.20 0.44
CA GLY A 310 -2.91 -39.14 0.72
C GLY A 310 -2.52 -39.20 2.18
N LYS A 311 -1.45 -39.93 2.46
CA LYS A 311 -0.89 -40.06 3.80
C LYS A 311 0.29 -39.13 4.02
N LEU A 312 0.32 -38.49 5.17
CA LEU A 312 1.45 -37.67 5.58
C LEU A 312 2.65 -38.53 5.97
N SER A 313 3.80 -38.14 5.42
CA SER A 313 5.13 -38.68 5.71
C SER A 313 6.08 -37.50 5.94
N SER A 314 7.34 -37.79 6.23
CA SER A 314 8.40 -36.79 6.31
C SER A 314 9.62 -37.23 5.53
N GLU A 315 10.28 -36.30 4.85
CA GLU A 315 11.52 -36.58 4.10
C GLU A 315 12.52 -35.45 4.27
N LEU A 316 13.82 -35.79 4.24
CA LEU A 316 14.90 -34.81 4.25
C LEU A 316 15.00 -34.16 2.87
N TYR A 317 14.51 -32.93 2.77
CA TYR A 317 14.59 -32.17 1.54
C TYR A 317 15.97 -31.53 1.40
N GLN A 318 16.81 -32.16 0.58
CA GLN A 318 18.24 -31.83 0.44
C GLN A 318 18.51 -30.35 0.13
N PRO A 319 17.79 -29.67 -0.78
CA PRO A 319 18.05 -28.26 -1.06
C PRO A 319 17.97 -27.34 0.16
N PHE A 320 17.14 -27.69 1.15
CA PHE A 320 16.99 -26.91 2.38
C PHE A 320 17.67 -27.54 3.59
N LYS A 321 18.21 -28.75 3.46
CA LYS A 321 18.79 -29.54 4.55
C LYS A 321 17.85 -29.67 5.76
N GLN A 322 16.54 -29.74 5.50
CA GLN A 322 15.51 -29.81 6.52
C GLN A 322 14.55 -30.96 6.25
N THR A 323 14.05 -31.57 7.33
CA THR A 323 12.99 -32.58 7.23
C THR A 323 11.66 -31.85 7.11
N ILE A 324 10.95 -32.08 6.01
CA ILE A 324 9.67 -31.44 5.71
C ILE A 324 8.56 -32.50 5.65
N PRO A 325 7.31 -32.15 5.97
CA PRO A 325 6.18 -33.01 5.70
C PRO A 325 6.00 -33.19 4.18
N VAL A 326 5.70 -34.41 3.77
CA VAL A 326 5.46 -34.83 2.38
C VAL A 326 4.14 -35.58 2.33
N LEU A 327 3.28 -35.27 1.36
CA LEU A 327 2.05 -36.02 1.14
C LEU A 327 2.28 -37.14 0.12
N LYS A 328 2.11 -38.40 0.53
CA LYS A 328 2.14 -39.55 -0.38
C LYS A 328 0.74 -39.82 -0.91
N VAL A 329 0.51 -39.50 -2.17
CA VAL A 329 -0.82 -39.50 -2.78
C VAL A 329 -1.37 -40.92 -2.92
N THR A 330 -2.58 -41.13 -2.40
CA THR A 330 -3.37 -42.35 -2.60
C THR A 330 -4.45 -42.16 -3.66
N SER A 331 -4.97 -40.93 -3.80
CA SER A 331 -5.97 -40.56 -4.80
C SER A 331 -5.77 -39.10 -5.20
N TRP A 332 -5.95 -38.82 -6.50
CA TRP A 332 -5.90 -37.45 -7.00
C TRP A 332 -6.72 -37.32 -8.28
N ASN A 333 -7.12 -36.09 -8.58
CA ASN A 333 -7.74 -35.74 -9.86
C ASN A 333 -7.36 -34.30 -10.24
N ARG A 334 -7.31 -34.02 -11.55
CA ARG A 334 -7.27 -32.63 -12.02
C ARG A 334 -8.61 -31.96 -11.73
N ILE A 335 -8.56 -30.68 -11.42
CA ILE A 335 -9.73 -29.82 -11.21
C ILE A 335 -9.55 -28.53 -12.00
N GLU A 336 -10.64 -27.85 -12.28
CA GLU A 336 -10.58 -26.47 -12.76
C GLU A 336 -10.08 -25.54 -11.65
N PRO A 337 -9.36 -24.46 -11.97
CA PRO A 337 -8.99 -23.45 -10.99
C PRO A 337 -10.23 -22.95 -10.22
N PRO A 338 -10.17 -22.86 -8.88
CA PRO A 338 -11.25 -22.28 -8.09
C PRO A 338 -11.56 -20.86 -8.54
N LYS A 339 -12.83 -20.45 -8.37
CA LYS A 339 -13.26 -19.07 -8.67
C LYS A 339 -12.45 -18.04 -7.89
N ASP A 340 -12.12 -18.35 -6.65
CA ASP A 340 -11.16 -17.62 -5.83
C ASP A 340 -9.92 -18.50 -5.66
N PRO A 341 -8.82 -18.23 -6.39
CA PRO A 341 -7.61 -19.04 -6.30
C PRO A 341 -6.88 -18.84 -4.95
N TYR A 342 -7.30 -17.83 -4.17
CA TYR A 342 -6.64 -17.43 -2.95
C TYR A 342 -7.24 -18.10 -1.71
N VAL A 343 -6.41 -18.21 -0.68
CA VAL A 343 -6.83 -18.60 0.67
C VAL A 343 -6.47 -17.50 1.65
N TYR A 344 -7.33 -17.29 2.65
CA TYR A 344 -7.18 -16.19 3.58
C TYR A 344 -7.09 -16.71 5.00
N ARG A 345 -6.19 -16.14 5.80
CA ARG A 345 -6.14 -16.45 7.21
C ARG A 345 -7.40 -15.90 7.87
N THR A 346 -8.10 -16.77 8.60
CA THR A 346 -9.27 -16.43 9.40
C THR A 346 -8.86 -16.47 10.87
N PHE A 347 -9.14 -15.39 11.60
CA PHE A 347 -8.76 -15.22 13.01
C PHE A 347 -9.93 -15.48 13.95
#